data_AF-A0A0R3ETW8-F1
#
_entry.id   AF-A0A0R3ETW8-F1
#
_cell.length_a   1.000
_cell.length_b   1.000
_cell.length_c   1.000
_cell.angle_alpha   90.00
_cell.angle_beta   90.00
_cell.angle_gamma   90.00
#
_symmetry.space_group_name_H-M   'P 1'
#
loop_
_entity.id
_entity.type
_entity.pdbx_description
1 polymer ?
#
loop_
_entity_poly.entity_id
_entity_poly.type
_entity_poly.pdbx_seq_one_letter_code
_entity_poly.pdbx_strand_id
1 'polypeptide(L)'
;MSRRRRDDFDEQSLHLAQMLRSWDVLGVYRGEIIPSDDEEYDDLVAPIRGWLESNAGPEELSARLVDRLASHYGLSSNDDLAELDFTRQIHAWWLRDGR
;
A
#
# COMPACT_ATOMS: atom_id res chain seq x y z
N MET A 1 -16.24 -20.77 5.78
CA MET A 1 -15.34 -20.09 4.84
C MET A 1 -15.23 -18.66 5.30
N SER A 2 -14.05 -18.22 5.75
CA SER A 2 -13.82 -16.83 6.13
C SER A 2 -13.89 -15.96 4.87
N ARG A 3 -14.61 -14.84 4.93
CA ARG A 3 -14.65 -13.83 3.85
C ARG A 3 -13.27 -13.17 3.79
N ARG A 4 -12.69 -13.03 2.60
CA ARG A 4 -11.42 -12.33 2.39
C ARG A 4 -11.67 -10.83 2.42
N ARG A 5 -10.73 -10.03 2.92
CA ARG A 5 -10.81 -8.56 2.88
C ARG A 5 -10.96 -8.06 1.46
N ARG A 6 -10.26 -8.71 0.52
CA ARG A 6 -10.29 -8.38 -0.90
C ARG A 6 -11.65 -8.59 -1.57
N ASP A 7 -12.54 -9.41 -0.98
CA ASP A 7 -13.91 -9.61 -1.49
C ASP A 7 -14.79 -8.35 -1.34
N ASP A 8 -14.39 -7.41 -0.47
CA ASP A 8 -15.10 -6.15 -0.22
C ASP A 8 -14.45 -4.94 -0.91
N PHE A 9 -13.36 -5.16 -1.67
CA PHE A 9 -12.65 -4.08 -2.35
C PHE A 9 -13.36 -3.69 -3.65
N ASP A 10 -13.64 -2.40 -3.79
CA ASP A 10 -13.94 -1.77 -5.07
C ASP A 10 -12.68 -1.70 -5.96
N GLU A 11 -12.86 -1.31 -7.22
CA GLU A 11 -11.79 -1.31 -8.24
C GLU A 11 -10.56 -0.51 -7.82
N GLN A 12 -10.73 0.61 -7.10
CA GLN A 12 -9.62 1.43 -6.63
C GLN A 12 -8.83 0.73 -5.53
N SER A 13 -9.53 0.12 -4.57
CA SER A 13 -8.92 -0.66 -3.50
C SER A 13 -8.15 -1.87 -4.06
N LEU A 14 -8.70 -2.53 -5.09
CA LEU A 14 -8.01 -3.63 -5.79
C LEU A 14 -6.75 -3.16 -6.52
N HIS A 15 -6.79 -2.01 -7.18
CA HIS A 15 -5.62 -1.46 -7.87
C HIS A 15 -4.53 -1.06 -6.87
N LEU A 16 -4.91 -0.40 -5.76
CA LEU A 16 -3.97 -0.04 -4.70
C LEU A 16 -3.33 -1.27 -4.06
N ALA A 17 -4.10 -2.34 -3.81
CA ALA A 17 -3.58 -3.61 -3.33
C ALA A 17 -2.53 -4.21 -4.30
N GLN A 18 -2.79 -4.13 -5.61
CA GLN A 18 -1.83 -4.57 -6.64
C GLN A 18 -0.56 -3.73 -6.66
N MET A 19 -0.66 -2.41 -6.49
CA MET A 19 0.51 -1.52 -6.40
C MET A 19 1.38 -1.86 -5.19
N LEU A 20 0.78 -2.06 -4.00
CA LEU A 20 1.49 -2.46 -2.78
C LEU A 20 2.19 -3.81 -2.94
N ARG A 21 1.48 -4.79 -3.50
CA ARG A 21 2.02 -6.12 -3.80
C ARG A 21 3.19 -6.07 -4.77
N SER A 22 3.15 -5.16 -5.74
CA SER A 22 4.22 -4.99 -6.75
C SER A 22 5.46 -4.31 -6.17
N TRP A 23 5.26 -3.44 -5.17
CA TRP A 23 6.37 -2.79 -4.46
C TRP A 23 7.09 -3.76 -3.51
N ASP A 24 6.35 -4.67 -2.87
CA ASP A 24 6.88 -5.74 -2.00
C ASP A 24 7.86 -5.24 -0.93
N VAL A 25 7.47 -4.21 -0.16
CA VAL A 25 8.36 -3.59 0.83
C VAL A 25 8.82 -4.55 1.94
N LEU A 26 8.00 -5.56 2.29
CA LEU A 26 8.38 -6.57 3.27
C LEU A 26 9.34 -7.62 2.67
N GLY A 27 9.51 -7.62 1.35
CA GLY A 27 10.35 -8.59 0.63
C GLY A 27 9.82 -10.02 0.68
N VAL A 28 8.52 -10.19 1.01
CA VAL A 28 7.87 -11.49 1.21
C VAL A 28 7.76 -12.31 -0.07
N TYR A 29 7.89 -11.67 -1.24
CA TYR A 29 7.72 -12.34 -2.53
C TYR A 29 9.02 -12.55 -3.31
N ARG A 30 10.19 -12.25 -2.74
CA ARG A 30 11.48 -12.51 -3.40
C ARG A 30 11.72 -14.01 -3.57
N GLY A 31 11.42 -14.52 -4.76
CA GLY A 31 11.74 -15.89 -5.19
C GLY A 31 10.61 -16.91 -4.98
N GLU A 32 9.42 -16.48 -4.57
CA GLU A 32 8.27 -17.36 -4.32
C GLU A 32 7.13 -17.16 -5.33
N ILE A 33 6.32 -18.21 -5.52
CA ILE A 33 5.04 -18.11 -6.24
C ILE A 33 4.05 -17.47 -5.30
N ILE A 34 3.73 -16.20 -5.54
CA ILE A 34 2.79 -15.45 -4.73
C ILE A 34 1.40 -16.07 -4.84
N PRO A 35 0.78 -16.53 -3.74
CA PRO A 35 -0.59 -17.02 -3.76
C PRO A 35 -1.55 -15.96 -4.29
N SER A 36 -2.54 -16.38 -5.11
CA SER A 36 -3.55 -15.46 -5.64
C SER A 36 -4.44 -14.86 -4.55
N ASP A 37 -4.48 -15.49 -3.38
CA ASP A 37 -5.25 -15.08 -2.21
C ASP A 37 -4.41 -14.47 -1.09
N ASP A 38 -3.20 -14.03 -1.42
CA ASP A 38 -2.33 -13.37 -0.46
C ASP A 38 -2.86 -11.97 -0.11
N GLU A 39 -3.07 -11.72 1.19
CA GLU A 39 -3.67 -10.51 1.77
C GLU A 39 -2.65 -9.68 2.59
N GLU A 40 -1.34 -9.96 2.46
CA GLU A 40 -0.29 -9.39 3.33
C GLU A 40 -0.26 -7.86 3.36
N TYR A 41 -0.67 -7.22 2.26
CA TYR A 41 -0.70 -5.77 2.11
C TYR A 41 -2.13 -5.18 2.13
N ASP A 42 -3.18 -6.00 2.27
CA ASP A 42 -4.57 -5.53 2.16
C ASP A 42 -4.99 -4.64 3.34
N ASP A 43 -4.36 -4.76 4.51
CA ASP A 43 -4.61 -3.87 5.65
C ASP A 43 -4.04 -2.46 5.48
N LEU A 44 -3.10 -2.26 4.54
CA LEU A 44 -2.55 -0.94 4.19
C LEU A 44 -3.45 -0.17 3.21
N VAL A 45 -4.35 -0.86 2.51
CA VAL A 45 -5.23 -0.23 1.50
C VAL A 45 -6.16 0.81 2.13
N ALA A 46 -6.88 0.42 3.19
CA ALA A 46 -7.83 1.30 3.87
C ALA A 46 -7.18 2.60 4.44
N PRO A 47 -6.06 2.54 5.19
CA PRO A 47 -5.43 3.76 5.71
C PRO A 47 -4.87 4.65 4.59
N ILE A 48 -4.21 4.07 3.58
CA ILE A 48 -3.66 4.86 2.45
C ILE A 48 -4.78 5.58 1.71
N ARG A 49 -5.90 4.88 1.44
CA ARG A 49 -7.06 5.49 0.80
C ARG A 49 -7.62 6.65 1.62
N GLY A 50 -7.80 6.48 2.93
CA GLY A 50 -8.28 7.56 3.79
C GLY A 50 -7.36 8.80 3.79
N TRP A 51 -6.05 8.60 3.64
CA TRP A 51 -5.09 9.71 3.51
C TRP A 51 -5.22 10.42 2.15
N LEU A 52 -5.37 9.66 1.07
CA LEU A 52 -5.58 10.20 -0.28
C LEU A 52 -6.90 10.99 -0.39
N GLU A 53 -7.97 10.47 0.19
CA GLU A 53 -9.28 11.14 0.29
C GLU A 53 -9.21 12.44 1.11
N SER A 54 -8.28 12.49 2.07
CA SER A 54 -7.97 13.70 2.85
C SER A 54 -7.06 14.69 2.13
N ASN A 55 -6.71 14.45 0.85
CA ASN A 55 -5.76 15.23 0.04
C ASN A 55 -4.32 15.24 0.59
N ALA A 56 -3.87 14.16 1.23
CA ALA A 56 -2.48 14.04 1.64
C ALA A 56 -1.56 14.02 0.40
N GLY A 57 -0.52 14.86 0.41
CA GLY A 57 0.51 14.87 -0.62
C GLY A 57 1.49 13.69 -0.50
N PRO A 58 2.38 13.49 -1.50
CA PRO A 58 3.33 12.37 -1.52
C PRO A 58 4.23 12.27 -0.29
N GLU A 59 4.72 13.41 0.21
CA GLU A 59 5.60 13.50 1.38
C GLU A 59 4.86 13.12 2.67
N GLU A 60 3.63 13.60 2.82
CA GLU A 60 2.78 13.26 3.96
C GLU A 60 2.35 11.78 3.94
N LEU A 61 2.01 11.27 2.75
CA LEU A 61 1.73 9.84 2.56
C LEU A 61 2.94 8.99 2.93
N SER A 62 4.15 9.39 2.53
CA SER A 62 5.39 8.68 2.83
C SER A 62 5.63 8.63 4.33
N ALA A 63 5.55 9.77 5.02
CA ALA A 63 5.74 9.84 6.47
C ALA A 63 4.72 8.96 7.23
N ARG A 64 3.44 9.00 6.83
CA ARG A 64 2.39 8.17 7.45
C ARG A 64 2.57 6.68 7.14
N LEU A 65 3.02 6.34 5.94
CA LEU A 65 3.30 4.97 5.54
C LEU A 65 4.49 4.41 6.34
N VAL A 66 5.58 5.16 6.47
CA VAL A 66 6.75 4.77 7.27
C VAL A 66 6.36 4.52 8.73
N ASP A 67 5.62 5.44 9.36
CA ASP A 67 5.13 5.26 10.74
C ASP A 67 4.29 3.98 10.87
N ARG A 68 3.37 3.76 9.92
CA ARG A 68 2.53 2.56 9.88
C ARG A 68 3.38 1.29 9.76
N LEU A 69 4.35 1.26 8.85
CA LEU A 69 5.25 0.12 8.64
C LEU A 69 6.08 -0.19 9.90
N ALA A 70 6.58 0.85 10.56
CA ALA A 70 7.30 0.71 11.82
C ALA A 70 6.40 0.19 12.96
N SER A 71 5.22 0.77 13.12
CA SER A 71 4.29 0.43 14.21
C SER A 71 3.62 -0.93 14.04
N HIS A 72 3.29 -1.33 12.81
CA HIS A 72 2.55 -2.57 12.54
C HIS A 72 3.45 -3.77 12.17
N TYR A 73 4.58 -3.53 11.52
CA TYR A 73 5.47 -4.59 11.03
C TYR A 73 6.85 -4.59 11.70
N GLY A 74 7.13 -3.61 12.57
CA GLY A 74 8.44 -3.49 13.21
C GLY A 74 9.57 -3.13 12.23
N LEU A 75 9.23 -2.67 11.02
CA LEU A 75 10.21 -2.22 10.04
C LEU A 75 10.76 -0.86 10.44
N SER A 76 12.07 -0.80 10.71
CA SER A 76 12.75 0.50 10.69
C SER A 76 12.85 0.95 9.23
N SER A 77 12.70 2.24 8.93
CA SER A 77 12.90 2.80 7.58
C SER A 77 14.14 2.20 6.95
N ASN A 78 13.95 1.29 6.00
CA ASN A 78 15.09 0.59 5.39
C ASN A 78 15.66 1.41 4.24
N ASP A 79 14.85 2.29 3.62
CA ASP A 79 15.29 3.18 2.54
C ASP A 79 14.27 4.31 2.26
N ASP A 80 14.23 5.39 3.08
CA ASP A 80 13.22 6.48 2.99
C ASP A 80 12.94 7.02 1.57
N LEU A 81 13.90 6.86 0.64
CA LEU A 81 13.74 7.24 -0.77
C LEU A 81 12.78 6.28 -1.50
N ALA A 82 12.83 4.98 -1.22
CA ALA A 82 11.95 3.98 -1.81
C ALA A 82 10.49 4.16 -1.37
N GLU A 83 10.21 4.46 -0.09
CA GLU A 83 8.85 4.76 0.35
C GLU A 83 8.34 6.05 -0.31
N LEU A 84 9.17 7.09 -0.42
CA LEU A 84 8.77 8.35 -1.06
C LEU A 84 8.50 8.18 -2.57
N ASP A 85 9.33 7.43 -3.30
CA ASP A 85 9.08 7.16 -4.72
C ASP A 85 7.83 6.29 -4.92
N PHE A 86 7.53 5.39 -4.00
CA PHE A 86 6.28 4.63 -4.02
C PHE A 86 5.06 5.53 -3.77
N THR A 87 5.08 6.40 -2.76
CA THR A 87 3.94 7.29 -2.48
C THR A 87 3.73 8.34 -3.56
N ARG A 88 4.80 8.77 -4.26
CA ARG A 88 4.67 9.58 -5.49
C ARG A 88 3.89 8.85 -6.59
N GLN A 89 4.15 7.55 -6.79
CA GLN A 89 3.45 6.74 -7.78
C GLN A 89 1.96 6.58 -7.42
N ILE A 90 1.65 6.26 -6.16
CA ILE A 90 0.26 6.19 -5.66
C ILE A 90 -0.44 7.53 -5.88
N HIS A 91 0.18 8.63 -5.44
CA HIS A 91 -0.44 9.95 -5.53
C HIS A 91 -0.67 10.37 -7.00
N ALA A 92 0.29 10.11 -7.89
CA ALA A 92 0.14 10.38 -9.31
C ALA A 92 -0.99 9.56 -9.95
N TRP A 93 -1.13 8.28 -9.58
CA TRP A 93 -2.26 7.45 -10.00
C TRP A 93 -3.59 7.99 -9.47
N TRP A 94 -3.67 8.31 -8.17
CA TRP A 94 -4.88 8.83 -7.53
C TRP A 94 -5.42 10.10 -8.20
N LEU A 95 -4.53 11.01 -8.57
CA LEU A 95 -4.90 12.25 -9.28
C LEU A 95 -5.42 12.02 -10.70
N ARG A 96 -5.05 10.90 -11.35
CA ARG A 96 -5.44 10.59 -12.73
C ARG A 96 -6.72 9.77 -12.80
N ASP A 97 -6.80 8.75 -11.96
CA ASP A 97 -7.78 7.65 -12.10
C ASP A 97 -8.50 7.33 -10.76
N GLY A 98 -8.06 7.93 -9.65
CA GLY A 98 -8.59 7.68 -8.31
C GLY A 98 -9.77 8.57 -7.90
N ARG A 99 -10.20 9.50 -8.75
CA ARG A 99 -11.26 10.48 -8.43
C ARG A 99 -12.48 10.35 -9.31
#